data_AF-A0A1F3VAF5-F1
#
_entry.id   AF-A0A1F3VAF5-F1
#
_cell.length_a   1.000
_cell.length_b   1.000
_cell.length_c   1.000
_cell.angle_alpha   90.00
_cell.angle_beta   90.00
_cell.angle_gamma   90.00
#
_symmetry.space_group_name_H-M   'P 1'
#
loop_
_entity.id
_entity.type
_entity.pdbx_description
1 polymer ?
#
loop_
_entity_poly.entity_id
_entity_poly.type
_entity_poly.pdbx_seq_one_letter_code
_entity_poly.pdbx_strand_id
1 'polypeptide(L)'
;MKLRSITTSSLLIAILIAISYNPAGQAKENTPDFWRCNERVSGSWVFGRAPYACDASTFMDLSYIAKTYPGMEFSELVNTTTETARYMNNLYTVIRDVAQYYLTKRKPNVSNEELAAWTHAIFAVAHQESLWSHYRLASDRKLKFMRGDVGHGHGLMQVDDRWHFLAINNGTASGLVSNMIYSLEEYFSAWQVAPSKSCVGRPDNYKARTRSAWSAYNGGPAKICRWANPNDTYASHDRQFLEKYTSKAWENYITDTEARAPIDVVCIAEMNENCELPGEVTPPEEEDSTPQSNRFYQTAEGHYCAFAADKFHCLSEQKNLVCMEEFIGHKFDTSTHTMPEDFASRYPFIDYDLHDLCTKEINSLATVGSAIKLNKSINLRATAAGEMVTTIPAGTIVQVLDSIVRNYQLQDRYYYVKYNKNLGYIYAGNSEDAANWSQQTNSIPNSKVVARSGELLATTLLETKLYASIGGELIDTLPSGHDFTVNKVVTRGPQNSIYFYVEDEGSTGYIYAGTIFPQISMIPFSASSSISPDENTETKRGALKTSIWYRYMLSCPASSCARLPTAVWGKIFTNHFTIIDETENMYQVKLDKNGETGWLKKSDVREL
;
A
#
# COMPACT_ATOMS: atom_id res chain seq x y z
N MET A 1 -35.46 -8.69 41.10
CA MET A 1 -35.95 -9.02 39.75
C MET A 1 -35.88 -7.77 38.88
N LYS A 2 -34.73 -7.54 38.24
CA LYS A 2 -34.50 -6.49 37.24
C LYS A 2 -33.71 -7.17 36.12
N LEU A 3 -34.33 -7.32 34.95
CA LEU A 3 -33.71 -7.93 33.78
C LEU A 3 -32.60 -7.02 33.26
N ARG A 4 -31.42 -7.63 33.06
CA ARG A 4 -30.29 -7.06 32.33
C ARG A 4 -30.65 -7.02 30.84
N SER A 5 -30.55 -5.84 30.24
CA SER A 5 -30.51 -5.66 28.79
C SER A 5 -29.08 -5.93 28.33
N ILE A 6 -28.86 -7.06 27.67
CA ILE A 6 -27.61 -7.36 26.97
C ILE A 6 -27.79 -6.79 25.56
N THR A 7 -27.22 -5.62 25.30
CA THR A 7 -27.02 -5.10 23.95
C THR A 7 -25.64 -5.52 23.48
N THR A 8 -25.56 -6.66 22.80
CA THR A 8 -24.40 -7.03 21.99
C THR A 8 -24.36 -6.14 20.76
N SER A 9 -23.58 -5.06 20.82
CA SER A 9 -23.18 -4.32 19.62
C SER A 9 -22.07 -5.10 18.92
N SER A 10 -22.44 -5.95 17.98
CA SER A 10 -21.49 -6.54 17.03
C SER A 10 -20.96 -5.43 16.14
N LEU A 11 -19.74 -4.96 16.44
CA LEU A 11 -19.01 -4.02 15.59
C LEU A 11 -18.56 -4.80 14.34
N LEU A 12 -19.39 -4.77 13.30
CA LEU A 12 -19.00 -5.17 11.95
C LEU A 12 -17.92 -4.20 11.47
N ILE A 13 -16.66 -4.61 11.56
CA ILE A 13 -15.56 -3.98 10.81
C ILE A 13 -15.81 -4.32 9.34
N ALA A 14 -16.58 -3.47 8.67
CA ALA A 14 -16.61 -3.42 7.23
C ALA A 14 -15.26 -2.86 6.78
N ILE A 15 -14.34 -3.74 6.42
CA ILE A 15 -13.21 -3.39 5.56
C ILE A 15 -13.83 -2.98 4.22
N LEU A 16 -14.17 -1.70 4.10
CA LEU A 16 -14.45 -1.03 2.85
C LEU A 16 -13.10 -0.82 2.16
N ILE A 17 -12.54 -1.91 1.61
CA ILE A 17 -11.76 -1.74 0.40
C ILE A 17 -12.80 -1.28 -0.61
N ALA A 18 -12.76 0.01 -0.95
CA ALA A 18 -13.48 0.53 -2.09
C ALA A 18 -12.90 -0.17 -3.33
N ILE A 19 -13.42 -1.37 -3.62
CA ILE A 19 -13.38 -1.91 -4.96
C ILE A 19 -14.30 -0.98 -5.73
N SER A 20 -13.73 0.09 -6.27
CA SER A 20 -14.33 0.81 -7.37
C SER A 20 -14.54 -0.21 -8.48
N TYR A 21 -15.72 -0.82 -8.47
CA TYR A 21 -16.27 -1.57 -9.58
C TYR A 21 -16.38 -0.55 -10.71
N ASN A 22 -15.38 -0.50 -11.58
CA ASN A 22 -15.48 0.16 -12.87
C ASN A 22 -16.01 -0.89 -13.85
N PRO A 23 -17.33 -0.97 -14.12
CA PRO A 23 -17.76 -1.61 -15.34
C PRO A 23 -17.31 -0.70 -16.49
N ALA A 24 -16.59 -1.26 -17.45
CA ALA A 24 -16.07 -0.61 -18.66
C ALA A 24 -14.83 0.30 -18.46
N GLY A 25 -13.69 -0.37 -18.30
CA GLY A 25 -12.37 0.12 -18.70
C GLY A 25 -11.48 -1.07 -19.02
N GLN A 26 -11.71 -1.77 -20.14
CA GLN A 26 -10.75 -2.75 -20.64
C GLN A 26 -9.37 -2.10 -20.84
N ALA A 27 -8.35 -2.84 -20.41
CA ALA A 27 -6.91 -2.80 -20.67
C ALA A 27 -6.26 -1.45 -21.02
N LYS A 28 -5.27 -1.05 -20.21
CA LYS A 28 -4.21 -0.12 -20.66
C LYS A 28 -3.24 -0.89 -21.59
N GLU A 29 -3.80 -1.36 -22.70
CA GLU A 29 -3.25 -2.06 -23.89
C GLU A 29 -2.28 -3.24 -23.65
N ASN A 30 -2.75 -4.45 -23.99
CA ASN A 30 -1.99 -5.71 -24.18
C ASN A 30 -0.52 -5.61 -23.75
N THR A 31 -0.27 -5.85 -22.46
CA THR A 31 1.10 -6.09 -21.99
C THR A 31 1.67 -7.19 -22.90
N PRO A 32 2.86 -7.01 -23.54
CA PRO A 32 3.41 -8.08 -24.36
C PRO A 32 3.46 -9.39 -23.58
N ASP A 33 3.43 -10.52 -24.28
CA ASP A 33 3.49 -11.90 -23.72
C ASP A 33 4.65 -12.10 -22.71
N PHE A 34 5.64 -11.20 -22.70
CA PHE A 34 6.76 -11.22 -21.76
C PHE A 34 7.05 -9.87 -21.12
N TRP A 35 6.02 -9.04 -20.93
CA TRP A 35 6.19 -7.77 -20.24
C TRP A 35 6.81 -8.01 -18.86
N ARG A 36 8.00 -7.46 -18.67
CA ARG A 36 8.83 -7.58 -17.46
C ARG A 36 9.35 -9.00 -17.18
N CYS A 37 9.51 -9.84 -18.20
CA CYS A 37 10.12 -11.17 -18.04
C CYS A 37 11.61 -11.19 -18.39
N ASN A 38 12.43 -10.55 -17.56
CA ASN A 38 13.88 -10.62 -17.71
C ASN A 38 14.40 -12.02 -17.37
N GLU A 39 15.42 -12.46 -18.10
CA GLU A 39 16.11 -13.74 -17.86
C GLU A 39 15.15 -14.93 -17.71
N ARG A 40 14.19 -14.99 -18.65
CA ARG A 40 13.16 -16.01 -18.70
C ARG A 40 13.78 -17.40 -18.73
N VAL A 41 13.24 -18.28 -17.91
CA VAL A 41 13.53 -19.71 -17.91
C VAL A 41 12.26 -20.49 -18.22
N SER A 42 12.34 -21.41 -19.18
CA SER A 42 11.24 -22.32 -19.50
C SER A 42 10.93 -23.25 -18.32
N GLY A 43 9.72 -23.80 -18.29
CA GLY A 43 9.28 -24.77 -17.32
C GLY A 43 8.47 -25.88 -17.98
N SER A 44 7.68 -26.56 -17.17
CA SER A 44 6.79 -27.64 -17.59
C SER A 44 5.56 -27.62 -16.71
N TRP A 45 4.42 -28.07 -17.23
CA TRP A 45 3.18 -28.20 -16.45
C TRP A 45 3.29 -29.37 -15.45
N VAL A 46 4.15 -29.19 -14.44
CA VAL A 46 4.35 -30.03 -13.25
C VAL A 46 4.45 -29.12 -12.01
N PHE A 47 4.29 -29.71 -10.82
CA PHE A 47 4.35 -28.97 -9.57
C PHE A 47 5.64 -28.15 -9.40
N GLY A 48 5.50 -26.87 -9.03
CA GLY A 48 6.60 -25.94 -8.76
C GLY A 48 7.35 -25.40 -9.99
N ARG A 49 7.04 -25.88 -11.21
CA ARG A 49 7.77 -25.51 -12.44
C ARG A 49 6.88 -25.02 -13.57
N ALA A 50 5.60 -24.78 -13.32
CA ALA A 50 4.65 -24.38 -14.35
C ALA A 50 4.67 -22.87 -14.60
N PRO A 51 4.37 -22.43 -15.83
CA PRO A 51 4.87 -22.96 -17.11
C PRO A 51 6.23 -22.36 -17.50
N TYR A 52 6.57 -21.18 -16.99
CA TYR A 52 7.88 -20.55 -17.09
C TYR A 52 8.03 -19.54 -15.93
N ALA A 53 9.23 -18.98 -15.76
CA ALA A 53 9.48 -18.00 -14.70
C ALA A 53 10.46 -16.93 -15.18
N CYS A 54 10.44 -15.78 -14.53
CA CYS A 54 11.23 -14.60 -14.85
C CYS A 54 12.02 -14.16 -13.63
N ASP A 55 13.05 -13.32 -13.78
CA ASP A 55 13.82 -12.82 -12.63
C ASP A 55 12.93 -12.19 -11.55
N ALA A 56 12.96 -12.78 -10.34
CA ALA A 56 12.16 -12.34 -9.21
C ALA A 56 12.51 -10.92 -8.76
N SER A 57 13.74 -10.46 -9.02
CA SER A 57 14.21 -9.12 -8.64
C SER A 57 13.39 -7.99 -9.27
N THR A 58 12.73 -8.30 -10.39
CA THR A 58 11.81 -7.40 -11.10
C THR A 58 10.53 -7.16 -10.31
N PHE A 59 10.07 -8.16 -9.57
CA PHE A 59 8.78 -8.18 -8.88
C PHE A 59 8.87 -7.91 -7.39
N MET A 60 10.00 -8.24 -6.76
CA MET A 60 10.23 -8.10 -5.32
C MET A 60 11.70 -7.97 -4.98
N ASP A 61 12.00 -7.53 -3.75
CA ASP A 61 13.35 -7.63 -3.22
C ASP A 61 13.73 -9.08 -2.88
N LEU A 62 14.88 -9.54 -3.39
CA LEU A 62 15.33 -10.92 -3.19
C LEU A 62 15.64 -11.20 -1.71
N SER A 63 16.14 -10.21 -0.97
CA SER A 63 16.41 -10.36 0.46
C SER A 63 15.13 -10.56 1.26
N TYR A 64 14.07 -9.83 0.88
CA TYR A 64 12.75 -10.00 1.47
C TYR A 64 12.16 -11.37 1.16
N ILE A 65 12.26 -11.87 -0.08
CA ILE A 65 11.77 -13.22 -0.39
C ILE A 65 12.51 -14.26 0.45
N ALA A 66 13.85 -14.18 0.51
CA ALA A 66 14.67 -15.11 1.26
C ALA A 66 14.34 -15.11 2.77
N LYS A 67 14.03 -13.93 3.33
CA LYS A 67 13.72 -13.79 4.76
C LYS A 67 12.27 -14.17 5.10
N THR A 68 11.31 -13.71 4.31
CA THR A 68 9.87 -13.84 4.60
C THR A 68 9.31 -15.19 4.14
N TYR A 69 9.88 -15.78 3.08
CA TYR A 69 9.39 -17.01 2.48
C TYR A 69 10.47 -18.11 2.42
N PRO A 70 11.15 -18.43 3.55
CA PRO A 70 12.22 -19.42 3.55
C PRO A 70 11.72 -20.79 3.08
N GLY A 71 12.36 -21.35 2.06
CA GLY A 71 12.04 -22.67 1.52
C GLY A 71 10.73 -22.73 0.75
N MET A 72 10.16 -21.59 0.34
CA MET A 72 8.97 -21.51 -0.52
C MET A 72 9.30 -21.48 -2.01
N GLU A 73 10.57 -21.54 -2.37
CA GLU A 73 11.04 -21.68 -3.74
C GLU A 73 11.19 -23.15 -4.14
N PHE A 74 10.80 -23.49 -5.37
CA PHE A 74 11.16 -24.79 -5.96
C PHE A 74 12.60 -24.72 -6.50
N SER A 75 13.50 -25.56 -6.01
CA SER A 75 14.92 -25.57 -6.37
C SER A 75 15.23 -26.59 -7.47
N GLU A 76 15.56 -26.10 -8.67
CA GLU A 76 16.06 -26.96 -9.76
C GLU A 76 17.50 -27.46 -9.52
N LEU A 77 18.14 -27.04 -8.43
CA LEU A 77 19.48 -27.49 -8.04
C LEU A 77 19.45 -28.78 -7.21
N VAL A 78 18.27 -29.20 -6.78
CA VAL A 78 18.04 -30.41 -5.99
C VAL A 78 17.42 -31.49 -6.90
N ASN A 79 17.63 -32.76 -6.56
CA ASN A 79 16.97 -33.86 -7.26
C ASN A 79 15.44 -33.65 -7.28
N THR A 80 14.83 -33.76 -8.47
CA THR A 80 13.42 -33.39 -8.68
C THR A 80 12.46 -34.14 -7.78
N THR A 81 12.64 -35.44 -7.54
CA THR A 81 11.71 -36.21 -6.69
C THR A 81 11.76 -35.73 -5.24
N THR A 82 12.97 -35.58 -4.69
CA THR A 82 13.19 -35.05 -3.33
C THR A 82 12.63 -33.64 -3.21
N GLU A 83 12.90 -32.79 -4.20
CA GLU A 83 12.48 -31.40 -4.19
C GLU A 83 10.96 -31.25 -4.30
N THR A 84 10.32 -32.00 -5.20
CA THR A 84 8.86 -32.00 -5.31
C THR A 84 8.21 -32.42 -3.99
N ALA A 85 8.72 -33.45 -3.31
CA ALA A 85 8.18 -33.86 -2.02
C ALA A 85 8.30 -32.74 -0.97
N ARG A 86 9.49 -32.15 -0.82
CA ARG A 86 9.74 -31.04 0.12
C ARG A 86 8.84 -29.84 -0.18
N TYR A 87 8.90 -29.36 -1.42
CA TYR A 87 8.17 -28.18 -1.87
C TYR A 87 6.65 -28.35 -1.73
N MET A 88 6.11 -29.52 -2.09
CA MET A 88 4.67 -29.78 -1.99
C MET A 88 4.18 -29.84 -0.54
N ASN A 89 4.91 -30.47 0.38
CA ASN A 89 4.56 -30.44 1.82
C ASN A 89 4.56 -29.00 2.36
N ASN A 90 5.60 -28.24 2.02
CA ASN A 90 5.75 -26.85 2.40
C ASN A 90 4.62 -25.97 1.86
N LEU A 91 4.30 -26.06 0.57
CA LEU A 91 3.27 -25.22 -0.02
C LEU A 91 1.85 -25.68 0.35
N TYR A 92 1.64 -26.97 0.61
CA TYR A 92 0.36 -27.48 1.11
C TYR A 92 -0.05 -26.78 2.40
N THR A 93 0.85 -26.74 3.37
CA THR A 93 0.59 -26.15 4.70
C THR A 93 0.34 -24.64 4.59
N VAL A 94 1.10 -23.93 3.75
CA VAL A 94 0.85 -22.51 3.48
C VAL A 94 -0.51 -22.29 2.80
N ILE A 95 -0.84 -23.07 1.77
CA ILE A 95 -2.13 -22.91 1.07
C ILE A 95 -3.30 -23.19 2.02
N ARG A 96 -3.18 -24.25 2.85
CA ARG A 96 -4.16 -24.60 3.88
C ARG A 96 -4.37 -23.41 4.83
N ASP A 97 -3.29 -22.91 5.42
CA ASP A 97 -3.35 -21.89 6.45
C ASP A 97 -3.86 -20.55 5.89
N VAL A 98 -3.44 -20.16 4.69
CA VAL A 98 -3.93 -18.94 4.02
C VAL A 98 -5.42 -19.06 3.71
N ALA A 99 -5.86 -20.20 3.16
CA ALA A 99 -7.26 -20.43 2.82
C ALA A 99 -8.16 -20.41 4.06
N GLN A 100 -7.73 -21.07 5.14
CA GLN A 100 -8.47 -21.11 6.39
C GLN A 100 -8.52 -19.74 7.05
N TYR A 101 -7.37 -19.08 7.23
CA TYR A 101 -7.27 -17.73 7.78
C TYR A 101 -8.20 -16.75 7.06
N TYR A 102 -8.13 -16.74 5.73
CA TYR A 102 -8.93 -15.85 4.90
C TYR A 102 -10.43 -16.08 5.14
N LEU A 103 -10.90 -17.34 5.12
CA LEU A 103 -12.32 -17.63 5.27
C LEU A 103 -12.82 -17.31 6.68
N THR A 104 -12.06 -17.65 7.72
CA THR A 104 -12.45 -17.39 9.11
C THR A 104 -12.48 -15.90 9.40
N LYS A 105 -11.57 -15.10 8.82
CA LYS A 105 -11.63 -13.63 8.95
C LYS A 105 -12.84 -13.03 8.24
N ARG A 106 -13.18 -13.49 7.03
CA ARG A 106 -14.34 -12.97 6.28
C ARG A 106 -15.68 -13.51 6.79
N LYS A 107 -15.69 -14.69 7.40
CA LYS A 107 -16.87 -15.36 7.96
C LYS A 107 -16.50 -16.04 9.29
N PRO A 108 -16.49 -15.30 10.43
CA PRO A 108 -16.08 -15.84 11.73
C PRO A 108 -16.90 -17.03 12.22
N ASN A 109 -18.17 -17.13 11.81
CA ASN A 109 -19.07 -18.22 12.19
C ASN A 109 -19.21 -19.28 11.07
N VAL A 110 -18.15 -19.53 10.30
CA VAL A 110 -18.15 -20.57 9.26
C VAL A 110 -18.18 -21.96 9.90
N SER A 111 -18.93 -22.91 9.30
CA SER A 111 -18.94 -24.28 9.81
C SER A 111 -17.68 -25.03 9.39
N ASN A 112 -17.32 -26.09 10.14
CA ASN A 112 -16.15 -26.92 9.83
C ASN A 112 -16.28 -27.57 8.44
N GLU A 113 -17.48 -27.96 8.03
CA GLU A 113 -17.74 -28.54 6.70
C GLU A 113 -17.52 -27.53 5.58
N GLU A 114 -17.97 -26.28 5.76
CA GLU A 114 -17.72 -25.22 4.78
C GLU A 114 -16.24 -24.86 4.72
N LEU A 115 -15.56 -24.79 5.87
CA LEU A 115 -14.13 -24.52 5.96
C LEU A 115 -13.29 -25.61 5.25
N ALA A 116 -13.60 -26.88 5.50
CA ALA A 116 -12.94 -28.00 4.83
C ALA A 116 -13.20 -27.99 3.32
N ALA A 117 -14.45 -27.74 2.90
CA ALA A 117 -14.79 -27.70 1.49
C ALA A 117 -14.18 -26.49 0.76
N TRP A 118 -14.11 -25.33 1.41
CA TRP A 118 -13.40 -24.16 0.93
C TRP A 118 -11.90 -24.46 0.76
N THR A 119 -11.25 -25.00 1.79
CA THR A 119 -9.83 -25.33 1.76
C THR A 119 -9.51 -26.30 0.62
N HIS A 120 -10.33 -27.35 0.46
CA HIS A 120 -10.22 -28.27 -0.68
C HIS A 120 -10.36 -27.54 -2.02
N ALA A 121 -11.36 -26.65 -2.14
CA ALA A 121 -11.56 -25.86 -3.35
C ALA A 121 -10.31 -25.04 -3.71
N ILE A 122 -9.66 -24.40 -2.73
CA ILE A 122 -8.47 -23.60 -2.95
C ILE A 122 -7.28 -24.44 -3.43
N PHE A 123 -7.08 -25.65 -2.89
CA PHE A 123 -6.07 -26.57 -3.44
C PHE A 123 -6.31 -26.88 -4.92
N ALA A 124 -7.57 -27.10 -5.30
CA ALA A 124 -7.95 -27.35 -6.68
C ALA A 124 -7.73 -26.12 -7.57
N VAL A 125 -8.02 -24.91 -7.09
CA VAL A 125 -7.73 -23.66 -7.83
C VAL A 125 -6.23 -23.49 -8.02
N ALA A 126 -5.44 -23.62 -6.97
CA ALA A 126 -3.98 -23.52 -7.06
C ALA A 126 -3.42 -24.56 -8.05
N HIS A 127 -3.95 -25.79 -8.05
CA HIS A 127 -3.57 -26.85 -8.99
C HIS A 127 -4.00 -26.50 -10.43
N GLN A 128 -5.22 -26.01 -10.61
CA GLN A 128 -5.74 -25.69 -11.94
C GLN A 128 -4.96 -24.57 -12.60
N GLU A 129 -4.78 -23.46 -11.88
CA GLU A 129 -4.24 -22.24 -12.47
C GLU A 129 -2.71 -22.28 -12.56
N SER A 130 -2.02 -22.85 -11.57
CA SER A 130 -0.57 -22.63 -11.43
C SER A 130 0.25 -23.89 -11.16
N LEU A 131 -0.37 -25.07 -11.04
CA LEU A 131 0.31 -26.28 -10.55
C LEU A 131 1.17 -25.97 -9.33
N TRP A 132 0.62 -25.20 -8.41
CA TRP A 132 1.27 -24.87 -7.14
C TRP A 132 2.65 -24.19 -7.35
N SER A 133 2.81 -23.40 -8.40
CA SER A 133 4.08 -22.76 -8.74
C SER A 133 4.05 -21.27 -8.37
N HIS A 134 5.08 -20.78 -7.67
CA HIS A 134 5.19 -19.37 -7.31
C HIS A 134 6.63 -18.86 -7.43
N TYR A 135 7.54 -19.28 -6.55
CA TYR A 135 8.98 -18.99 -6.65
C TYR A 135 9.75 -20.22 -7.14
N ARG A 136 10.81 -19.99 -7.91
CA ARG A 136 11.69 -21.04 -8.42
C ARG A 136 13.14 -20.59 -8.37
N LEU A 137 13.99 -21.35 -7.67
CA LEU A 137 15.43 -21.22 -7.83
C LEU A 137 15.84 -22.03 -9.06
N ALA A 138 16.04 -21.33 -10.18
CA ALA A 138 16.28 -21.97 -11.46
C ALA A 138 17.71 -22.51 -11.58
N SER A 139 17.95 -23.31 -12.62
CA SER A 139 19.25 -23.92 -12.91
C SER A 139 20.40 -22.91 -13.10
N ASP A 140 20.08 -21.65 -13.44
CA ASP A 140 21.01 -20.51 -13.50
C ASP A 140 21.36 -19.92 -12.11
N ARG A 141 20.88 -20.55 -11.03
CA ARG A 141 21.03 -20.15 -9.62
C ARG A 141 20.38 -18.81 -9.27
N LYS A 142 19.47 -18.32 -10.10
CA LYS A 142 18.72 -17.11 -9.82
C LYS A 142 17.33 -17.45 -9.33
N LEU A 143 16.85 -16.65 -8.37
CA LEU A 143 15.47 -16.75 -7.91
C LEU A 143 14.56 -16.15 -8.98
N LYS A 144 13.54 -16.92 -9.35
CA LYS A 144 12.58 -16.59 -10.39
C LYS A 144 11.17 -16.57 -9.82
N PHE A 145 10.34 -15.73 -10.41
CA PHE A 145 8.91 -15.60 -10.14
C PHE A 145 8.11 -16.20 -11.29
N MET A 146 7.14 -17.05 -10.96
CA MET A 146 6.31 -17.77 -11.93
C MET A 146 5.47 -16.79 -12.75
N ARG A 147 5.45 -17.03 -14.07
CA ARG A 147 4.58 -16.34 -15.01
C ARG A 147 3.85 -17.34 -15.88
N GLY A 148 2.58 -17.07 -16.14
CA GLY A 148 1.64 -17.95 -16.82
C GLY A 148 0.84 -17.24 -17.89
N ASP A 149 -0.11 -17.96 -18.47
CA ASP A 149 -1.08 -17.45 -19.46
C ASP A 149 -0.51 -16.45 -20.46
N VAL A 150 0.47 -16.91 -21.25
CA VAL A 150 1.05 -16.10 -22.33
C VAL A 150 1.51 -14.73 -21.81
N GLY A 151 2.10 -14.71 -20.60
CA GLY A 151 2.64 -13.49 -20.00
C GLY A 151 1.83 -12.99 -18.84
N HIS A 152 0.53 -13.19 -18.86
CA HIS A 152 -0.36 -12.36 -18.06
C HIS A 152 -0.55 -12.86 -16.64
N GLY A 153 -0.44 -14.17 -16.43
CA GLY A 153 -0.62 -14.79 -15.12
C GLY A 153 0.59 -14.56 -14.21
N HIS A 154 0.35 -14.13 -12.97
CA HIS A 154 1.37 -13.88 -11.95
C HIS A 154 1.24 -14.87 -10.80
N GLY A 155 2.29 -15.66 -10.57
CA GLY A 155 2.43 -16.49 -9.39
C GLY A 155 1.37 -17.57 -9.21
N LEU A 156 1.06 -17.85 -7.94
CA LEU A 156 0.16 -18.92 -7.54
C LEU A 156 -1.27 -18.46 -7.89
N MET A 157 -2.14 -19.38 -8.30
CA MET A 157 -3.53 -19.03 -8.70
C MET A 157 -3.65 -18.06 -9.91
N GLN A 158 -2.53 -17.65 -10.53
CA GLN A 158 -2.43 -16.81 -11.73
C GLN A 158 -3.27 -15.52 -11.70
N VAL A 159 -2.86 -14.53 -10.91
CA VAL A 159 -3.44 -13.18 -10.99
C VAL A 159 -3.10 -12.57 -12.36
N ASP A 160 -4.13 -12.25 -13.15
CA ASP A 160 -4.00 -11.81 -14.54
C ASP A 160 -3.81 -10.28 -14.66
N ASP A 161 -2.68 -9.83 -15.19
CA ASP A 161 -2.37 -8.39 -15.31
C ASP A 161 -3.30 -7.60 -16.25
N ARG A 162 -4.06 -8.26 -17.13
CA ARG A 162 -5.02 -7.62 -18.05
C ARG A 162 -6.27 -7.13 -17.31
N TRP A 163 -6.59 -7.76 -16.18
CA TRP A 163 -7.76 -7.46 -15.37
C TRP A 163 -7.39 -6.89 -13.99
N HIS A 164 -6.19 -7.18 -13.49
CA HIS A 164 -5.74 -6.85 -12.13
C HIS A 164 -4.52 -5.90 -12.11
N PHE A 165 -4.36 -5.09 -13.16
CA PHE A 165 -3.18 -4.23 -13.38
C PHE A 165 -2.76 -3.39 -12.16
N LEU A 166 -3.72 -2.85 -11.39
CA LEU A 166 -3.40 -2.08 -10.18
C LEU A 166 -2.79 -2.94 -9.06
N ALA A 167 -3.33 -4.14 -8.84
CA ALA A 167 -2.81 -5.06 -7.83
C ALA A 167 -1.44 -5.61 -8.22
N ILE A 168 -1.21 -5.84 -9.52
CA ILE A 168 0.12 -6.15 -10.04
C ILE A 168 1.07 -5.00 -9.75
N ASN A 169 0.81 -3.78 -10.25
CA ASN A 169 1.73 -2.63 -10.15
C ASN A 169 2.01 -2.13 -8.72
N ASN A 170 1.12 -2.45 -7.78
CA ASN A 170 1.33 -2.15 -6.36
C ASN A 170 2.18 -3.22 -5.65
N GLY A 171 2.64 -4.25 -6.38
CA GLY A 171 3.42 -5.38 -5.86
C GLY A 171 2.63 -6.37 -4.99
N THR A 172 1.32 -6.16 -4.84
CA THR A 172 0.44 -7.01 -4.02
C THR A 172 0.40 -8.44 -4.54
N ALA A 173 0.48 -8.63 -5.85
CA ALA A 173 0.43 -9.94 -6.48
C ALA A 173 1.79 -10.66 -6.59
N SER A 174 2.87 -10.11 -6.05
CA SER A 174 4.21 -10.71 -6.18
C SER A 174 4.62 -11.53 -4.95
N GLY A 175 4.11 -11.18 -3.77
CA GLY A 175 4.34 -11.92 -2.53
C GLY A 175 3.46 -13.16 -2.47
N LEU A 176 3.98 -14.32 -2.05
CA LEU A 176 3.22 -15.58 -2.03
C LEU A 176 1.87 -15.46 -1.30
N VAL A 177 1.88 -15.00 -0.05
CA VAL A 177 0.66 -14.88 0.76
C VAL A 177 -0.26 -13.78 0.24
N SER A 178 0.28 -12.60 -0.10
CA SER A 178 -0.52 -11.47 -0.60
C SER A 178 -1.16 -11.76 -1.97
N ASN A 179 -0.47 -12.48 -2.84
CA ASN A 179 -0.97 -12.99 -4.12
C ASN A 179 -2.14 -13.95 -3.90
N MET A 180 -2.01 -14.89 -2.95
CA MET A 180 -3.11 -15.77 -2.57
C MET A 180 -4.32 -15.01 -2.00
N ILE A 181 -4.12 -14.13 -1.03
CA ILE A 181 -5.21 -13.35 -0.41
C ILE A 181 -5.98 -12.56 -1.46
N TYR A 182 -5.27 -11.96 -2.42
CA TYR A 182 -5.89 -11.25 -3.55
C TYR A 182 -6.78 -12.19 -4.38
N SER A 183 -6.24 -13.34 -4.83
CA SER A 183 -7.02 -14.34 -5.58
C SER A 183 -8.20 -14.92 -4.77
N LEU A 184 -8.03 -15.09 -3.46
CA LEU A 184 -9.09 -15.59 -2.59
C LEU A 184 -10.26 -14.61 -2.47
N GLU A 185 -10.03 -13.30 -2.50
CA GLU A 185 -11.12 -12.31 -2.49
C GLU A 185 -12.03 -12.41 -3.72
N GLU A 186 -11.43 -12.62 -4.89
CA GLU A 186 -12.19 -12.85 -6.12
C GLU A 186 -13.00 -14.14 -6.06
N TYR A 187 -12.35 -15.23 -5.64
CA TYR A 187 -13.00 -16.52 -5.52
C TYR A 187 -14.11 -16.50 -4.45
N PHE A 188 -13.88 -15.82 -3.32
CA PHE A 188 -14.82 -15.69 -2.21
C PHE A 188 -16.10 -14.97 -2.61
N SER A 189 -15.97 -13.88 -3.38
CA SER A 189 -17.12 -13.15 -3.90
C SER A 189 -18.07 -14.09 -4.68
N ALA A 190 -17.52 -14.97 -5.51
CA ALA A 190 -18.31 -15.96 -6.23
C ALA A 190 -18.82 -17.10 -5.34
N TRP A 191 -18.02 -17.55 -4.38
CA TRP A 191 -18.39 -18.58 -3.39
C TRP A 191 -19.59 -18.19 -2.52
N GLN A 192 -19.68 -16.91 -2.13
CA GLN A 192 -20.82 -16.36 -1.38
C GLN A 192 -22.09 -16.30 -2.22
N VAL A 193 -21.97 -15.99 -3.51
CA VAL A 193 -23.11 -15.87 -4.42
C VAL A 193 -23.61 -17.24 -4.90
N ALA A 194 -22.73 -18.23 -5.02
CA ALA A 194 -23.04 -19.56 -5.57
C ALA A 194 -24.28 -20.25 -4.96
N PRO A 195 -24.51 -20.26 -3.63
CA PRO A 195 -25.72 -20.81 -3.02
C PRO A 195 -27.05 -20.30 -3.60
N SER A 196 -27.08 -19.07 -4.11
CA SER A 196 -28.29 -18.45 -4.69
C SER A 196 -28.58 -18.88 -6.13
N LYS A 197 -27.66 -19.65 -6.76
CA LYS A 197 -27.75 -19.99 -8.19
C LYS A 197 -28.44 -21.32 -8.39
N SER A 198 -29.32 -21.38 -9.39
CA SER A 198 -30.11 -22.57 -9.74
C SER A 198 -29.23 -23.78 -10.07
N CYS A 199 -28.05 -23.56 -10.67
CA CYS A 199 -27.10 -24.64 -10.98
C CYS A 199 -26.53 -25.32 -9.73
N VAL A 200 -26.52 -24.66 -8.57
CA VAL A 200 -26.01 -25.21 -7.30
C VAL A 200 -27.07 -26.01 -6.55
N GLY A 201 -28.33 -25.59 -6.65
CA GLY A 201 -29.50 -26.27 -6.09
C GLY A 201 -29.66 -26.08 -4.58
N ARG A 202 -28.60 -26.29 -3.78
CA ARG A 202 -28.62 -26.14 -2.32
C ARG A 202 -27.34 -25.48 -1.76
N PRO A 203 -27.42 -24.66 -0.70
CA PRO A 203 -26.26 -23.99 -0.09
C PRO A 203 -25.15 -24.90 0.46
N ASP A 204 -25.47 -26.14 0.81
CA ASP A 204 -24.56 -27.16 1.34
C ASP A 204 -23.97 -28.06 0.24
N ASN A 205 -24.34 -27.85 -1.03
CA ASN A 205 -23.73 -28.56 -2.16
C ASN A 205 -22.36 -27.95 -2.52
N TYR A 206 -21.36 -28.18 -1.66
CA TYR A 206 -20.05 -27.55 -1.80
C TYR A 206 -19.32 -27.91 -3.09
N LYS A 207 -19.55 -29.11 -3.65
CA LYS A 207 -19.01 -29.47 -4.98
C LYS A 207 -19.56 -28.56 -6.06
N ALA A 208 -20.87 -28.32 -6.10
CA ALA A 208 -21.46 -27.41 -7.07
C ALA A 208 -21.09 -25.95 -6.79
N ARG A 209 -20.99 -25.54 -5.51
CA ARG A 209 -20.49 -24.20 -5.13
C ARG A 209 -19.07 -23.97 -5.61
N THR A 210 -18.18 -24.94 -5.41
CA THR A 210 -16.78 -24.90 -5.86
C THR A 210 -16.70 -24.71 -7.36
N ARG A 211 -17.47 -25.50 -8.12
CA ARG A 211 -17.55 -25.37 -9.59
C ARG A 211 -18.08 -24.00 -10.00
N SER A 212 -19.13 -23.52 -9.35
CA SER A 212 -19.70 -22.20 -9.63
C SER A 212 -18.72 -21.06 -9.36
N ALA A 213 -18.07 -21.09 -8.20
CA ALA A 213 -17.08 -20.09 -7.82
C ALA A 213 -15.89 -20.09 -8.77
N TRP A 214 -15.40 -21.27 -9.16
CA TRP A 214 -14.30 -21.36 -10.14
C TRP A 214 -14.71 -20.90 -11.54
N SER A 215 -15.90 -21.26 -12.03
CA SER A 215 -16.38 -20.75 -13.32
C SER A 215 -16.45 -19.22 -13.35
N ALA A 216 -16.82 -18.59 -12.23
CA ALA A 216 -16.86 -17.14 -12.10
C ALA A 216 -15.46 -16.53 -11.92
N TYR A 217 -14.57 -17.16 -11.16
CA TYR A 217 -13.17 -16.75 -11.02
C TYR A 217 -12.48 -16.72 -12.38
N ASN A 218 -12.61 -17.79 -13.16
CA ASN A 218 -11.96 -17.93 -14.46
C ASN A 218 -12.67 -17.17 -15.61
N GLY A 219 -13.99 -17.00 -15.55
CA GLY A 219 -14.79 -16.44 -16.65
C GLY A 219 -15.47 -15.10 -16.35
N GLY A 220 -15.25 -14.55 -15.18
CA GLY A 220 -15.97 -13.38 -14.64
C GLY A 220 -17.33 -13.73 -14.00
N PRO A 221 -17.92 -12.81 -13.20
CA PRO A 221 -19.10 -13.11 -12.37
C PRO A 221 -20.33 -13.64 -13.13
N ALA A 222 -20.52 -13.22 -14.39
CA ALA A 222 -21.61 -13.68 -15.23
C ALA A 222 -21.53 -15.17 -15.60
N LYS A 223 -20.35 -15.79 -15.46
CA LYS A 223 -20.09 -17.20 -15.80
C LYS A 223 -20.28 -18.17 -14.63
N ILE A 224 -20.86 -17.74 -13.51
CA ILE A 224 -21.04 -18.55 -12.30
C ILE A 224 -21.77 -19.90 -12.48
N CYS A 225 -22.55 -20.09 -13.55
CA CYS A 225 -23.19 -21.38 -13.89
C CYS A 225 -22.68 -21.99 -15.20
N ARG A 226 -21.55 -21.51 -15.73
CA ARG A 226 -20.96 -21.99 -16.99
C ARG A 226 -20.78 -23.51 -16.99
N TRP A 227 -20.29 -24.07 -15.88
CA TRP A 227 -20.07 -25.51 -15.73
C TRP A 227 -21.31 -26.39 -15.95
N ALA A 228 -22.52 -25.83 -15.82
CA ALA A 228 -23.78 -26.54 -16.03
C ALA A 228 -24.25 -26.50 -17.49
N ASN A 229 -23.61 -25.68 -18.33
CA ASN A 229 -23.88 -25.60 -19.76
C ASN A 229 -22.78 -26.34 -20.54
N PRO A 230 -23.03 -27.57 -21.04
CA PRO A 230 -22.02 -28.34 -21.78
C PRO A 230 -21.65 -27.71 -23.14
N ASN A 231 -22.45 -26.74 -23.63
CA ASN A 231 -22.25 -26.09 -24.92
C ASN A 231 -21.47 -24.75 -24.81
N ASP A 232 -21.11 -24.29 -23.61
CA ASP A 232 -20.24 -23.11 -23.47
C ASP A 232 -18.84 -23.44 -24.02
N THR A 233 -18.23 -22.49 -24.73
CA THR A 233 -16.92 -22.67 -25.38
C THR A 233 -15.81 -23.04 -24.39
N TYR A 234 -15.96 -22.71 -23.11
CA TYR A 234 -14.99 -23.02 -22.04
C TYR A 234 -15.45 -24.14 -21.09
N ALA A 235 -16.52 -24.87 -21.41
CA ALA A 235 -17.03 -25.96 -20.56
C ALA A 235 -16.01 -27.10 -20.36
N SER A 236 -15.05 -27.25 -21.29
CA SER A 236 -13.93 -28.20 -21.13
C SER A 236 -13.02 -27.83 -19.96
N HIS A 237 -12.81 -26.54 -19.68
CA HIS A 237 -11.96 -26.11 -18.56
C HIS A 237 -12.65 -26.39 -17.22
N ASP A 238 -13.98 -26.20 -17.11
CA ASP A 238 -14.73 -26.57 -15.90
C ASP A 238 -14.70 -28.07 -15.61
N ARG A 239 -14.62 -28.90 -16.67
CA ARG A 239 -14.47 -30.35 -16.54
C ARG A 239 -13.09 -30.72 -16.02
N GLN A 240 -12.03 -30.13 -16.59
CA GLN A 240 -10.64 -30.33 -16.12
C GLN A 240 -10.46 -29.88 -14.67
N PHE A 241 -11.05 -28.74 -14.28
CA PHE A 241 -11.07 -28.29 -12.90
C PHE A 241 -11.75 -29.31 -11.98
N LEU A 242 -12.91 -29.86 -12.40
CA LEU A 242 -13.61 -30.89 -11.64
C LEU A 242 -12.80 -32.19 -11.50
N GLU A 243 -12.07 -32.58 -12.54
CA GLU A 243 -11.17 -33.74 -12.52
C GLU A 243 -10.04 -33.53 -11.51
N LYS A 244 -9.42 -32.35 -11.47
CA LYS A 244 -8.39 -32.00 -10.46
C LYS A 244 -8.97 -31.96 -9.05
N TYR A 245 -10.13 -31.31 -8.89
CA TYR A 245 -10.85 -31.27 -7.62
C TYR A 245 -11.17 -32.68 -7.09
N THR A 246 -11.55 -33.61 -7.98
CA THR A 246 -11.95 -34.96 -7.58
C THR A 246 -10.77 -35.90 -7.37
N SER A 247 -9.76 -35.85 -8.25
CA SER A 247 -8.59 -36.74 -8.19
C SER A 247 -7.62 -36.41 -7.06
N LYS A 248 -7.60 -35.15 -6.62
CA LYS A 248 -6.72 -34.65 -5.54
C LYS A 248 -5.26 -35.07 -5.70
N ALA A 249 -4.76 -35.06 -6.94
CA ALA A 249 -3.44 -35.63 -7.27
C ALA A 249 -2.26 -35.04 -6.46
N TRP A 250 -2.44 -33.86 -5.85
CA TRP A 250 -1.47 -33.26 -4.93
C TRP A 250 -1.27 -34.09 -3.64
N GLU A 251 -2.29 -34.80 -3.14
CA GLU A 251 -2.21 -35.59 -1.91
C GLU A 251 -1.14 -36.69 -1.99
N ASN A 252 -0.78 -37.15 -3.19
CA ASN A 252 0.30 -38.11 -3.41
C ASN A 252 1.70 -37.60 -2.99
N TYR A 253 1.84 -36.29 -2.79
CA TYR A 253 3.10 -35.64 -2.42
C TYR A 253 3.11 -35.16 -0.96
N ILE A 254 2.00 -35.30 -0.24
CA ILE A 254 1.83 -34.79 1.12
C ILE A 254 1.99 -35.94 2.10
N THR A 255 2.91 -35.76 3.04
CA THR A 255 3.23 -36.76 4.06
C THR A 255 2.55 -36.47 5.39
N ASP A 256 2.30 -35.19 5.68
CA ASP A 256 1.62 -34.74 6.88
C ASP A 256 0.70 -33.56 6.53
N THR A 257 -0.61 -33.77 6.66
CA THR A 257 -1.63 -32.76 6.36
C THR A 257 -1.82 -31.76 7.50
N GLU A 258 -1.28 -32.05 8.69
CA GLU A 258 -1.40 -31.23 9.90
C GLU A 258 -0.08 -30.53 10.26
N ALA A 259 0.98 -30.74 9.47
CA ALA A 259 2.25 -30.05 9.64
C ALA A 259 2.06 -28.53 9.72
N ARG A 260 2.86 -27.89 10.56
CA ARG A 260 2.89 -26.43 10.67
C ARG A 260 3.46 -25.81 9.39
N ALA A 261 2.86 -24.72 8.90
CA ALA A 261 3.46 -23.96 7.81
C ALA A 261 4.86 -23.45 8.19
N PRO A 262 5.83 -23.43 7.27
CA PRO A 262 7.19 -22.94 7.52
C PRO A 262 7.30 -21.41 7.49
N ILE A 263 6.17 -20.69 7.40
CA ILE A 263 6.07 -19.23 7.49
C ILE A 263 4.89 -18.85 8.39
N ASP A 264 4.94 -17.66 9.00
CA ASP A 264 3.79 -17.12 9.73
C ASP A 264 2.79 -16.48 8.75
N VAL A 265 1.81 -17.28 8.33
CA VAL A 265 0.78 -16.87 7.39
C VAL A 265 -0.05 -15.69 7.91
N VAL A 266 -0.40 -15.70 9.20
CA VAL A 266 -1.28 -14.67 9.79
C VAL A 266 -0.56 -13.33 9.78
N CYS A 267 0.67 -13.30 10.29
CA CYS A 267 1.50 -12.11 10.29
C CYS A 267 1.67 -11.54 8.88
N ILE A 268 2.02 -12.39 7.89
CA ILE A 268 2.24 -11.93 6.52
C ILE A 268 0.93 -11.44 5.87
N ALA A 269 -0.19 -12.13 6.12
CA ALA A 269 -1.48 -11.77 5.55
C ALA A 269 -2.02 -10.44 6.10
N GLU A 270 -1.71 -10.10 7.35
CA GLU A 270 -2.02 -8.81 7.97
C GLU A 270 -1.03 -7.70 7.57
N MET A 271 -0.06 -8.02 6.69
CA MET A 271 1.02 -7.13 6.26
C MET A 271 1.92 -6.66 7.41
N ASN A 272 1.99 -7.47 8.47
CA ASN A 272 2.82 -7.22 9.62
C ASN A 272 4.30 -7.42 9.24
N GLU A 273 5.20 -6.81 10.02
CA GLU A 273 6.63 -6.87 9.77
C GLU A 273 7.30 -7.90 10.71
N ASN A 274 8.49 -8.38 10.35
CA ASN A 274 9.24 -9.40 11.11
C ASN A 274 8.45 -10.71 11.33
N CYS A 275 7.71 -11.19 10.33
CA CYS A 275 6.99 -12.47 10.39
C CYS A 275 7.94 -13.67 10.43
N GLU A 276 8.54 -13.90 11.58
CA GLU A 276 9.19 -15.16 11.90
C GLU A 276 8.14 -16.14 12.38
N LEU A 277 8.42 -17.43 12.21
CA LEU A 277 7.62 -18.44 12.88
C LEU A 277 7.67 -18.12 14.38
N PRO A 278 6.51 -17.94 15.05
CA PRO A 278 6.52 -18.01 16.50
C PRO A 278 7.26 -19.30 16.89
N GLY A 279 7.94 -19.34 18.02
CA GLY A 279 8.41 -20.61 18.60
C GLY A 279 7.27 -21.64 18.64
N GLU A 280 7.52 -22.89 19.04
CA GLU A 280 6.42 -23.83 19.30
C GLU A 280 5.28 -23.12 20.05
N VAL A 281 4.12 -23.02 19.40
CA VAL A 281 2.96 -22.35 19.96
C VAL A 281 2.54 -23.21 21.14
N THR A 282 2.90 -22.77 22.34
CA THR A 282 2.21 -23.23 23.54
C THR A 282 0.72 -22.95 23.33
N PRO A 283 -0.18 -23.90 23.66
CA PRO A 283 -1.63 -23.74 23.51
C PRO A 283 -2.07 -22.42 24.13
N PRO A 284 -3.20 -21.80 23.69
CA PRO A 284 -3.58 -20.44 24.08
C PRO A 284 -3.40 -20.31 25.58
N GLU A 285 -2.34 -19.59 25.96
CA GLU A 285 -2.02 -19.41 27.37
C GLU A 285 -3.25 -18.78 28.01
N GLU A 286 -3.54 -19.24 29.22
CA GLU A 286 -4.48 -18.58 30.13
C GLU A 286 -4.32 -17.06 29.99
N GLU A 287 -5.43 -16.30 29.96
CA GLU A 287 -5.39 -14.83 29.94
C GLU A 287 -4.28 -14.35 30.88
N ASP A 288 -3.26 -13.69 30.31
CA ASP A 288 -2.07 -13.28 31.02
C ASP A 288 -2.51 -12.50 32.28
N SER A 289 -2.38 -13.11 33.46
CA SER A 289 -2.74 -12.43 34.71
C SER A 289 -1.80 -11.25 35.03
N THR A 290 -0.65 -11.21 34.33
CA THR A 290 0.37 -10.17 34.36
C THR A 290 0.96 -9.93 32.97
N PRO A 291 1.30 -8.68 32.59
CA PRO A 291 1.91 -8.38 31.30
C PRO A 291 3.26 -9.08 31.12
N GLN A 292 3.49 -9.66 29.94
CA GLN A 292 4.76 -10.27 29.56
C GLN A 292 5.65 -9.25 28.86
N SER A 293 6.92 -9.18 29.26
CA SER A 293 7.87 -8.19 28.73
C SER A 293 8.37 -8.49 27.32
N ASN A 294 8.08 -9.67 26.77
CA ASN A 294 8.47 -10.10 25.42
C ASN A 294 7.31 -10.13 24.43
N ARG A 295 6.14 -9.55 24.76
CA ARG A 295 4.96 -9.50 23.89
C ARG A 295 4.56 -8.09 23.48
N PHE A 296 4.01 -7.97 22.27
CA PHE A 296 3.20 -6.83 21.87
C PHE A 296 1.72 -7.11 22.15
N TYR A 297 1.05 -6.14 22.73
CA TYR A 297 -0.38 -6.15 23.02
C TYR A 297 -1.11 -5.14 22.14
N GLN A 298 -2.19 -5.54 21.48
CA GLN A 298 -3.09 -4.66 20.74
C GLN A 298 -4.23 -4.21 21.64
N THR A 299 -4.40 -2.89 21.78
CA THR A 299 -5.55 -2.32 22.52
C THR A 299 -6.83 -2.42 21.68
N ALA A 300 -8.00 -2.21 22.31
CA ALA A 300 -9.28 -2.18 21.60
C ALA A 300 -9.34 -1.04 20.56
N GLU A 301 -8.60 0.04 20.79
CA GLU A 301 -8.44 1.20 19.89
C GLU A 301 -7.43 0.94 18.76
N GLY A 302 -6.75 -0.21 18.77
CA GLY A 302 -5.79 -0.61 17.75
C GLY A 302 -4.37 -0.10 17.96
N HIS A 303 -4.02 0.41 19.15
CA HIS A 303 -2.64 0.73 19.48
C HIS A 303 -1.83 -0.54 19.76
N TYR A 304 -0.53 -0.49 19.51
CA TYR A 304 0.41 -1.60 19.71
C TYR A 304 1.33 -1.27 20.86
N CYS A 305 1.25 -2.02 21.95
CA CYS A 305 1.86 -1.70 23.22
C CYS A 305 2.84 -2.78 23.68
N ALA A 306 4.03 -2.37 24.08
CA ALA A 306 5.02 -3.22 24.75
C ALA A 306 5.05 -2.92 26.25
N PHE A 307 5.21 -3.95 27.09
CA PHE A 307 5.34 -3.76 28.53
C PHE A 307 6.81 -3.72 28.95
N ALA A 308 7.23 -2.62 29.59
CA ALA A 308 8.54 -2.50 30.21
C ALA A 308 8.51 -1.54 31.39
N ALA A 309 9.35 -1.78 32.39
CA ALA A 309 9.50 -0.94 33.57
C ALA A 309 8.14 -0.56 34.23
N ASP A 310 7.26 -1.55 34.37
CA ASP A 310 5.91 -1.44 34.95
C ASP A 310 4.95 -0.51 34.21
N LYS A 311 5.15 -0.30 32.89
CA LYS A 311 4.31 0.55 32.05
C LYS A 311 4.13 -0.04 30.65
N PHE A 312 3.04 0.34 30.00
CA PHE A 312 2.82 0.09 28.58
C PHE A 312 3.34 1.26 27.73
N HIS A 313 4.16 0.94 26.74
CA HIS A 313 4.69 1.85 25.75
C HIS A 313 4.02 1.58 24.42
N CYS A 314 3.22 2.51 23.92
CA CYS A 314 2.27 2.29 22.84
C CYS A 314 2.59 3.10 21.58
N LEU A 315 2.33 2.51 20.43
CA LEU A 315 2.36 3.14 19.11
C LEU A 315 0.98 3.05 18.46
N SER A 316 0.58 4.07 17.70
CA SER A 316 -0.70 4.07 16.99
C SER A 316 -0.73 3.14 15.77
N GLU A 317 0.41 2.56 15.38
CA GLU A 317 0.57 1.76 14.18
C GLU A 317 1.56 0.61 14.41
N GLN A 318 1.36 -0.50 13.70
CA GLN A 318 2.27 -1.67 13.74
C GLN A 318 3.52 -1.49 12.88
N LYS A 319 3.51 -0.51 12.01
CA LYS A 319 4.66 -0.17 11.18
C LYS A 319 5.83 0.25 12.07
N ASN A 320 7.06 -0.17 11.76
CA ASN A 320 8.28 0.18 12.50
C ASN A 320 8.26 -0.19 13.99
N LEU A 321 7.59 -1.29 14.40
CA LEU A 321 7.73 -1.82 15.77
C LEU A 321 9.18 -2.11 16.15
N VAL A 322 10.09 -2.27 15.18
CA VAL A 322 11.54 -2.34 15.39
C VAL A 322 12.08 -1.15 16.19
N CYS A 323 11.50 0.04 16.05
CA CYS A 323 11.91 1.20 16.84
C CYS A 323 11.50 1.07 18.31
N MET A 324 10.38 0.39 18.59
CA MET A 324 9.99 0.05 19.96
C MET A 324 10.86 -1.08 20.52
N GLU A 325 11.18 -2.10 19.73
CA GLU A 325 12.16 -3.13 20.11
C GLU A 325 13.51 -2.52 20.50
N GLU A 326 14.00 -1.56 19.72
CA GLU A 326 15.24 -0.84 20.01
C GLU A 326 15.13 0.01 21.28
N PHE A 327 14.03 0.75 21.45
CA PHE A 327 13.77 1.56 22.64
C PHE A 327 13.76 0.72 23.93
N ILE A 328 13.12 -0.44 23.90
CA ILE A 328 13.00 -1.32 25.06
C ILE A 328 14.30 -2.12 25.27
N GLY A 329 15.03 -2.44 24.21
CA GLY A 329 16.32 -3.09 24.25
C GLY A 329 16.30 -4.59 23.99
N HIS A 330 15.20 -5.12 23.45
CA HIS A 330 15.11 -6.52 23.01
C HIS A 330 14.04 -6.72 21.94
N LYS A 331 14.15 -7.86 21.25
CA LYS A 331 13.18 -8.31 20.25
C LYS A 331 11.92 -8.88 20.89
N PHE A 332 10.75 -8.49 20.40
CA PHE A 332 9.48 -9.06 20.86
C PHE A 332 9.09 -10.30 20.05
N ASP A 333 8.14 -11.07 20.58
CA ASP A 333 7.43 -12.08 19.80
C ASP A 333 6.70 -11.41 18.62
N THR A 334 6.62 -12.14 17.51
CA THR A 334 6.04 -11.67 16.25
C THR A 334 4.52 -11.67 16.28
N SER A 335 3.91 -12.41 17.22
CA SER A 335 2.47 -12.39 17.44
C SER A 335 2.02 -11.20 18.27
N THR A 336 1.06 -10.45 17.75
CA THR A 336 0.33 -9.44 18.52
C THR A 336 -0.77 -10.11 19.34
N HIS A 337 -0.83 -9.83 20.63
CA HIS A 337 -1.82 -10.38 21.56
C HIS A 337 -2.92 -9.35 21.84
N THR A 338 -4.18 -9.77 21.94
CA THR A 338 -5.23 -8.87 22.42
C THR A 338 -4.93 -8.45 23.86
N MET A 339 -5.00 -7.15 24.14
CA MET A 339 -4.79 -6.65 25.50
C MET A 339 -5.95 -7.04 26.43
N PRO A 340 -5.67 -7.68 27.58
CA PRO A 340 -6.68 -7.89 28.62
C PRO A 340 -7.28 -6.57 29.12
N GLU A 341 -8.60 -6.54 29.34
CA GLU A 341 -9.31 -5.31 29.76
C GLU A 341 -8.83 -4.77 31.11
N ASP A 342 -8.36 -5.64 32.02
CA ASP A 342 -7.93 -5.22 33.35
C ASP A 342 -6.57 -4.50 33.34
N PHE A 343 -5.73 -4.72 32.32
CA PHE A 343 -4.41 -4.08 32.21
C PHE A 343 -4.51 -2.55 32.11
N ALA A 344 -5.50 -2.05 31.36
CA ALA A 344 -5.78 -0.61 31.23
C ALA A 344 -6.03 0.07 32.58
N SER A 345 -6.56 -0.67 33.56
CA SER A 345 -6.83 -0.16 34.91
C SER A 345 -5.66 -0.34 35.89
N ARG A 346 -4.72 -1.23 35.58
CA ARG A 346 -3.63 -1.64 36.49
C ARG A 346 -2.29 -0.99 36.18
N TYR A 347 -2.03 -0.65 34.91
CA TYR A 347 -0.73 -0.16 34.47
C TYR A 347 -0.86 1.19 33.76
N PRO A 348 0.14 2.08 33.89
CA PRO A 348 0.20 3.32 33.12
C PRO A 348 0.49 3.05 31.63
N PHE A 349 -0.05 3.92 30.77
CA PHE A 349 0.15 3.89 29.32
C PHE A 349 0.91 5.16 28.89
N ILE A 350 1.88 4.99 28.00
CA ILE A 350 2.65 6.07 27.40
C ILE A 350 2.57 5.88 25.89
N ASP A 351 1.91 6.82 25.21
CA ASP A 351 1.88 6.84 23.75
C ASP A 351 3.11 7.57 23.19
N TYR A 352 3.68 6.99 22.14
CA TYR A 352 4.80 7.54 21.40
C TYR A 352 4.37 7.89 19.97
N ASP A 353 4.93 8.97 19.43
CA ASP A 353 4.88 9.18 18.00
C ASP A 353 5.93 8.29 17.32
N LEU A 354 5.51 7.60 16.27
CA LEU A 354 6.34 6.63 15.56
C LEU A 354 7.61 7.27 14.98
N HIS A 355 7.50 8.45 14.38
CA HIS A 355 8.62 9.12 13.73
C HIS A 355 9.62 9.62 14.76
N ASP A 356 9.14 10.20 15.85
CA ASP A 356 10.00 10.65 16.95
C ASP A 356 10.74 9.47 17.59
N LEU A 357 10.06 8.36 17.86
CA LEU A 357 10.68 7.16 18.42
C LEU A 357 11.74 6.60 17.47
N CYS A 358 11.38 6.36 16.21
CA CYS A 358 12.31 5.80 15.23
C CYS A 358 13.54 6.67 14.99
N THR A 359 13.38 7.98 14.87
CA THR A 359 14.51 8.89 14.60
C THR A 359 15.43 9.05 15.82
N LYS A 360 14.91 8.81 17.03
CA LYS A 360 15.70 8.80 18.27
C LYS A 360 16.48 7.50 18.44
N GLU A 361 15.84 6.36 18.19
CA GLU A 361 16.42 5.04 18.50
C GLU A 361 17.26 4.47 17.33
N ILE A 362 16.87 4.73 16.09
CA ILE A 362 17.59 4.21 14.92
C ILE A 362 18.65 5.22 14.48
N ASN A 363 19.91 4.90 14.78
CA ASN A 363 21.05 5.75 14.48
C ASN A 363 21.09 6.15 12.99
N SER A 364 21.30 7.44 12.73
CA SER A 364 21.44 8.02 11.39
C SER A 364 20.22 7.85 10.47
N LEU A 365 19.04 7.54 11.02
CA LEU A 365 17.80 7.50 10.24
C LEU A 365 17.44 8.90 9.72
N ALA A 366 17.26 9.01 8.41
CA ALA A 366 16.83 10.26 7.78
C ALA A 366 15.38 10.61 8.17
N THR A 367 15.18 11.87 8.56
CA THR A 367 13.87 12.41 8.95
C THR A 367 13.06 12.83 7.74
N VAL A 368 11.73 12.86 7.87
CA VAL A 368 10.83 13.40 6.85
C VAL A 368 11.20 14.85 6.53
N GLY A 369 11.23 15.19 5.24
CA GLY A 369 11.63 16.49 4.72
C GLY A 369 13.14 16.61 4.42
N SER A 370 13.98 15.74 4.99
CA SER A 370 15.42 15.75 4.72
C SER A 370 15.75 15.32 3.28
N ALA A 371 16.88 15.80 2.77
CA ALA A 371 17.39 15.39 1.47
C ALA A 371 18.49 14.35 1.65
N ILE A 372 18.46 13.30 0.82
CA ILE A 372 19.49 12.26 0.76
C ILE A 372 20.05 12.16 -0.65
N LYS A 373 21.36 11.98 -0.75
CA LYS A 373 22.05 11.63 -1.99
C LYS A 373 22.24 10.12 -2.03
N LEU A 374 21.85 9.50 -3.14
CA LEU A 374 22.04 8.07 -3.35
C LEU A 374 23.49 7.79 -3.76
N ASN A 375 24.14 6.86 -3.08
CA ASN A 375 25.52 6.44 -3.39
C ASN A 375 25.55 5.28 -4.39
N LYS A 376 24.42 4.60 -4.59
CA LYS A 376 24.22 3.53 -5.56
C LYS A 376 23.01 3.81 -6.44
N SER A 377 22.95 3.16 -7.59
CA SER A 377 21.70 3.08 -8.34
C SER A 377 20.75 2.16 -7.57
N ILE A 378 19.54 2.62 -7.27
CA ILE A 378 18.62 1.94 -6.35
C ILE A 378 17.25 1.83 -7.01
N ASN A 379 16.59 0.68 -6.82
CA ASN A 379 15.24 0.46 -7.29
C ASN A 379 14.24 1.22 -6.41
N LEU A 380 13.44 2.07 -7.04
CA LEU A 380 12.22 2.62 -6.45
C LEU A 380 11.14 1.55 -6.51
N ARG A 381 10.52 1.23 -5.38
CA ARG A 381 9.56 0.14 -5.24
C ARG A 381 8.19 0.65 -4.78
N ALA A 382 7.10 0.00 -5.17
CA ALA A 382 5.74 0.46 -4.83
C ALA A 382 5.47 0.43 -3.30
N THR A 383 5.94 -0.62 -2.64
CA THR A 383 5.97 -0.80 -1.18
C THR A 383 7.40 -1.09 -0.71
N ALA A 384 7.67 -1.01 0.58
CA ALA A 384 8.97 -1.42 1.12
C ALA A 384 9.25 -2.89 0.74
N ALA A 385 10.37 -3.12 0.06
CA ALA A 385 10.77 -4.39 -0.55
C ALA A 385 9.84 -4.98 -1.64
N GLY A 386 8.83 -4.24 -2.09
CA GLY A 386 7.86 -4.69 -3.09
C GLY A 386 8.33 -4.57 -4.55
N GLU A 387 7.38 -4.43 -5.47
CA GLU A 387 7.66 -4.38 -6.91
C GLU A 387 8.46 -3.16 -7.33
N MET A 388 9.40 -3.36 -8.27
CA MET A 388 10.14 -2.28 -8.89
C MET A 388 9.23 -1.40 -9.76
N VAL A 389 9.16 -0.11 -9.42
CA VAL A 389 8.53 0.93 -10.23
C VAL A 389 9.51 1.44 -11.29
N THR A 390 10.74 1.74 -10.87
CA THR A 390 11.83 2.22 -11.75
C THR A 390 13.16 2.12 -11.01
N THR A 391 14.27 2.45 -11.67
CA THR A 391 15.59 2.56 -11.04
C THR A 391 16.01 4.04 -11.00
N ILE A 392 16.46 4.48 -9.82
CA ILE A 392 17.02 5.81 -9.60
C ILE A 392 18.54 5.71 -9.73
N PRO A 393 19.19 6.51 -10.60
CA PRO A 393 20.64 6.49 -10.76
C PRO A 393 21.39 6.91 -9.49
N ALA A 394 22.59 6.35 -9.30
CA ALA A 394 23.54 6.85 -8.30
C ALA A 394 23.79 8.35 -8.46
N GLY A 395 24.03 9.05 -7.35
CA GLY A 395 24.25 10.49 -7.29
C GLY A 395 22.97 11.33 -7.27
N THR A 396 21.81 10.74 -7.54
CA THR A 396 20.51 11.44 -7.48
C THR A 396 20.21 11.90 -6.05
N ILE A 397 19.60 13.08 -5.94
CA ILE A 397 19.19 13.68 -4.66
C ILE A 397 17.67 13.66 -4.57
N VAL A 398 17.16 12.98 -3.56
CA VAL A 398 15.73 12.78 -3.31
C VAL A 398 15.36 13.28 -1.91
N GLN A 399 14.08 13.60 -1.72
CA GLN A 399 13.54 13.97 -0.41
C GLN A 399 12.93 12.75 0.27
N VAL A 400 13.23 12.55 1.54
CA VAL A 400 12.57 11.54 2.39
C VAL A 400 11.18 12.06 2.77
N LEU A 401 10.15 11.31 2.41
CA LEU A 401 8.74 11.64 2.68
C LEU A 401 8.14 10.75 3.77
N ASP A 402 8.78 9.61 4.02
CA ASP A 402 8.44 8.64 5.06
C ASP A 402 9.60 7.65 5.23
N SER A 403 9.62 6.91 6.34
CA SER A 403 10.61 5.86 6.57
C SER A 403 10.00 4.58 7.12
N ILE A 404 10.56 3.44 6.69
CA ILE A 404 10.27 2.12 7.25
C ILE A 404 11.59 1.51 7.73
N VAL A 405 11.60 1.00 8.95
CA VAL A 405 12.72 0.24 9.52
C VAL A 405 12.23 -1.16 9.83
N ARG A 406 12.85 -2.14 9.19
CA ARG A 406 12.53 -3.56 9.30
C ARG A 406 13.67 -4.32 9.93
N ASN A 407 13.42 -5.55 10.37
CA ASN A 407 14.43 -6.46 10.88
C ASN A 407 15.13 -5.94 12.13
N TYR A 408 14.69 -6.32 13.34
CA TYR A 408 15.34 -5.87 14.58
C TYR A 408 16.88 -5.99 14.57
N GLN A 409 17.40 -7.12 14.08
CA GLN A 409 18.84 -7.39 14.11
C GLN A 409 19.63 -6.56 13.10
N LEU A 410 19.12 -6.39 11.88
CA LEU A 410 19.84 -5.67 10.83
C LEU A 410 19.46 -4.19 10.75
N GLN A 411 18.25 -3.83 11.15
CA GLN A 411 17.62 -2.51 10.98
C GLN A 411 17.63 -2.05 9.50
N ASP A 412 17.03 -2.86 8.63
CA ASP A 412 16.88 -2.58 7.20
C ASP A 412 16.02 -1.32 6.98
N ARG A 413 16.59 -0.31 6.31
CA ARG A 413 15.98 1.02 6.14
C ARG A 413 15.37 1.16 4.76
N TYR A 414 14.14 1.65 4.69
CA TYR A 414 13.47 2.04 3.46
C TYR A 414 12.96 3.46 3.56
N TYR A 415 13.18 4.27 2.53
CA TYR A 415 12.66 5.65 2.47
C TYR A 415 11.63 5.80 1.38
N TYR A 416 10.47 6.35 1.71
CA TYR A 416 9.50 6.78 0.70
C TYR A 416 9.98 8.08 0.07
N VAL A 417 10.08 8.11 -1.26
CA VAL A 417 10.66 9.22 -2.00
C VAL A 417 9.88 9.49 -3.28
N LYS A 418 9.99 10.71 -3.79
CA LYS A 418 9.52 11.08 -5.12
C LYS A 418 10.69 11.16 -6.09
N TYR A 419 10.57 10.50 -7.24
CA TYR A 419 11.50 10.61 -8.34
C TYR A 419 10.74 10.82 -9.65
N ASN A 420 10.91 12.00 -10.25
CA ASN A 420 10.10 12.48 -11.37
C ASN A 420 8.60 12.47 -11.00
N LYS A 421 7.80 11.66 -11.73
CA LYS A 421 6.36 11.47 -11.48
C LYS A 421 6.05 10.26 -10.59
N ASN A 422 7.05 9.46 -10.23
CA ASN A 422 6.87 8.22 -9.50
C ASN A 422 7.11 8.43 -8.00
N LEU A 423 6.30 7.75 -7.19
CA LEU A 423 6.44 7.65 -5.75
C LEU A 423 6.68 6.19 -5.37
N GLY A 424 7.45 5.98 -4.31
CA GLY A 424 7.76 4.63 -3.84
C GLY A 424 8.85 4.61 -2.79
N TYR A 425 9.19 3.41 -2.33
CA TYR A 425 10.23 3.14 -1.35
C TYR A 425 11.55 2.77 -2.02
N ILE A 426 12.65 3.31 -1.53
CA ILE A 426 14.00 2.88 -1.87
C ILE A 426 14.62 2.15 -0.67
N TYR A 427 15.42 1.12 -0.92
CA TYR A 427 16.26 0.54 0.13
C TYR A 427 17.45 1.47 0.40
N ALA A 428 17.71 1.73 1.68
CA ALA A 428 18.74 2.66 2.13
C ALA A 428 19.81 1.97 3.00
N GLY A 429 19.95 0.66 2.86
CA GLY A 429 20.89 -0.16 3.64
C GLY A 429 20.37 -0.49 5.03
N ASN A 430 21.23 -1.13 5.81
CA ASN A 430 20.95 -1.57 7.16
C ASN A 430 21.84 -0.82 8.18
N SER A 431 21.81 -1.22 9.45
CA SER A 431 22.60 -0.62 10.53
C SER A 431 24.11 -0.58 10.24
N GLU A 432 24.64 -1.57 9.52
CA GLU A 432 26.06 -1.70 9.21
C GLU A 432 26.48 -0.93 7.95
N ASP A 433 25.60 -0.83 6.95
CA ASP A 433 25.99 -0.42 5.60
C ASP A 433 25.23 0.78 5.00
N ALA A 434 24.30 1.42 5.71
CA ALA A 434 23.46 2.47 5.11
C ALA A 434 24.22 3.64 4.50
N ALA A 435 25.37 4.04 5.06
CA ALA A 435 26.22 5.07 4.47
C ALA A 435 26.71 4.69 3.06
N ASN A 436 26.82 3.40 2.75
CA ASN A 436 27.17 2.92 1.40
C ASN A 436 26.01 3.03 0.40
N TRP A 437 24.77 3.18 0.89
CA TRP A 437 23.55 3.27 0.07
C TRP A 437 23.11 4.71 -0.14
N SER A 438 23.05 5.49 0.93
CA SER A 438 22.65 6.90 0.87
C SER A 438 23.23 7.70 2.02
N GLN A 439 23.31 9.01 1.83
CA GLN A 439 23.78 9.95 2.85
C GLN A 439 22.93 11.21 2.84
N GLN A 440 22.64 11.76 4.03
CA GLN A 440 21.98 13.07 4.12
C GLN A 440 22.83 14.15 3.44
N THR A 441 22.17 15.10 2.81
CA THR A 441 22.82 16.21 2.11
C THR A 441 22.03 17.50 2.29
N ASN A 442 22.74 18.64 2.22
CA ASN A 442 22.09 19.94 2.21
C ASN A 442 21.64 20.39 0.81
N SER A 443 21.97 19.64 -0.24
CA SER A 443 21.54 19.93 -1.61
C SER A 443 20.03 19.83 -1.78
N ILE A 444 19.49 20.60 -2.72
CA ILE A 444 18.05 20.64 -3.00
C ILE A 444 17.65 19.39 -3.82
N PRO A 445 16.64 18.62 -3.40
CA PRO A 445 16.11 17.50 -4.17
C PRO A 445 15.50 17.96 -5.51
N ASN A 446 15.66 17.16 -6.55
CA ASN A 446 15.09 17.47 -7.88
C ASN A 446 13.55 17.54 -7.88
N SER A 447 12.89 16.89 -6.91
CA SER A 447 11.44 16.84 -6.80
C SER A 447 11.03 17.05 -5.34
N LYS A 448 11.23 18.28 -4.85
CA LYS A 448 10.80 18.69 -3.50
C LYS A 448 9.27 18.62 -3.37
N VAL A 449 8.79 18.08 -2.26
CA VAL A 449 7.37 17.97 -1.88
C VAL A 449 7.10 18.73 -0.59
N VAL A 450 7.94 18.54 0.42
CA VAL A 450 7.83 19.18 1.73
C VAL A 450 8.88 20.27 1.84
N ALA A 451 8.58 21.36 2.56
CA ALA A 451 9.60 22.36 2.86
C ALA A 451 10.72 21.79 3.74
N ARG A 452 11.89 22.43 3.73
CA ARG A 452 13.02 22.03 4.57
C ARG A 452 13.18 22.97 5.75
N SER A 453 13.80 22.47 6.81
CA SER A 453 14.28 23.33 7.90
C SER A 453 15.22 24.40 7.32
N GLY A 454 15.01 25.65 7.74
CA GLY A 454 15.68 26.86 7.27
C GLY A 454 15.08 27.49 6.02
N GLU A 455 14.05 26.90 5.38
CA GLU A 455 13.40 27.53 4.23
C GLU A 455 12.46 28.65 4.67
N LEU A 456 12.58 29.81 4.01
CA LEU A 456 11.67 30.95 4.14
C LEU A 456 10.50 30.78 3.16
N LEU A 457 9.29 30.82 3.69
CA LEU A 457 8.05 30.63 2.94
C LEU A 457 7.08 31.78 3.20
N ALA A 458 6.15 31.98 2.28
CA ALA A 458 4.99 32.83 2.48
C ALA A 458 3.70 32.02 2.45
N THR A 459 2.76 32.36 3.32
CA THR A 459 1.40 31.80 3.32
C THR A 459 0.67 32.15 2.02
N THR A 460 -0.12 31.23 1.46
CA THR A 460 -0.93 31.52 0.26
C THR A 460 -2.43 31.42 0.50
N LEU A 461 -2.85 30.94 1.67
CA LEU A 461 -4.24 30.93 2.09
C LEU A 461 -4.61 32.30 2.65
N LEU A 462 -5.88 32.68 2.54
CA LEU A 462 -6.40 33.91 3.15
C LEU A 462 -6.06 33.99 4.65
N GLU A 463 -6.15 32.85 5.32
CA GLU A 463 -5.89 32.69 6.75
C GLU A 463 -5.16 31.36 6.98
N THR A 464 -3.93 31.43 7.49
CA THR A 464 -3.14 30.27 7.90
C THR A 464 -3.07 30.22 9.42
N LYS A 465 -3.47 29.10 10.01
CA LYS A 465 -3.59 28.96 11.47
C LYS A 465 -2.27 28.53 12.11
N LEU A 466 -1.87 29.24 13.17
CA LEU A 466 -0.72 28.93 14.01
C LEU A 466 -1.18 28.40 15.37
N TYR A 467 -0.78 27.18 15.72
CA TYR A 467 -1.19 26.51 16.96
C TYR A 467 -0.06 26.38 17.98
N ALA A 468 -0.36 26.45 19.27
CA ALA A 468 0.64 26.31 20.34
C ALA A 468 1.28 24.92 20.41
N SER A 469 0.48 23.91 20.08
CA SER A 469 0.92 22.53 19.92
C SER A 469 0.10 21.87 18.83
N ILE A 470 0.55 20.72 18.35
CA ILE A 470 -0.24 19.91 17.41
C ILE A 470 -1.55 19.49 18.10
N GLY A 471 -2.68 19.93 17.56
CA GLY A 471 -4.01 19.74 18.16
C GLY A 471 -4.33 20.65 19.36
N GLY A 472 -3.46 21.63 19.65
CA GLY A 472 -3.64 22.57 20.75
C GLY A 472 -4.45 23.82 20.40
N GLU A 473 -4.35 24.83 21.27
CA GLU A 473 -5.03 26.11 21.08
C GLU A 473 -4.45 26.90 19.91
N LEU A 474 -5.32 27.64 19.23
CA LEU A 474 -4.94 28.58 18.18
C LEU A 474 -4.25 29.79 18.84
N ILE A 475 -2.99 30.05 18.48
CA ILE A 475 -2.26 31.24 18.91
C ILE A 475 -2.61 32.42 18.01
N ASP A 476 -2.54 32.21 16.69
CA ASP A 476 -2.67 33.29 15.72
C ASP A 476 -3.21 32.81 14.37
N THR A 477 -3.63 33.76 13.54
CA THR A 477 -4.05 33.56 12.16
C THR A 477 -3.27 34.48 11.23
N LEU A 478 -2.35 33.90 10.47
CA LEU A 478 -1.45 34.60 9.58
C LEU A 478 -2.17 34.92 8.25
N PRO A 479 -2.17 36.18 7.79
CA PRO A 479 -2.79 36.56 6.53
C PRO A 479 -2.00 35.97 5.34
N SER A 480 -2.62 35.95 4.15
CA SER A 480 -1.92 35.58 2.91
C SER A 480 -0.72 36.50 2.64
N GLY A 481 0.40 35.93 2.21
CA GLY A 481 1.65 36.64 1.92
C GLY A 481 2.55 36.86 3.15
N HIS A 482 2.15 36.35 4.32
CA HIS A 482 2.94 36.43 5.54
C HIS A 482 4.15 35.51 5.46
N ASP A 483 5.34 36.08 5.68
CA ASP A 483 6.60 35.35 5.62
C ASP A 483 6.92 34.66 6.95
N PHE A 484 7.36 33.41 6.90
CA PHE A 484 7.83 32.66 8.05
C PHE A 484 8.97 31.71 7.67
N THR A 485 9.87 31.45 8.62
CA THR A 485 10.95 30.45 8.45
C THR A 485 10.53 29.12 9.04
N VAL A 486 10.69 28.04 8.27
CA VAL A 486 10.47 26.68 8.77
C VAL A 486 11.63 26.30 9.68
N ASN A 487 11.42 26.30 11.00
CA ASN A 487 12.47 25.90 11.95
C ASN A 487 12.62 24.37 11.97
N LYS A 488 11.51 23.64 12.02
CA LYS A 488 11.51 22.17 12.01
C LYS A 488 10.30 21.63 11.26
N VAL A 489 10.49 20.50 10.57
CA VAL A 489 9.39 19.71 10.00
C VAL A 489 9.04 18.61 11.00
N VAL A 490 7.77 18.51 11.36
CA VAL A 490 7.24 17.50 12.28
C VAL A 490 6.21 16.66 11.54
N THR A 491 6.28 15.34 11.71
CA THR A 491 5.35 14.38 11.10
C THR A 491 4.59 13.67 12.20
N ARG A 492 3.27 13.50 12.04
CA ARG A 492 2.42 12.82 13.02
C ARG A 492 1.42 11.86 12.38
N GLY A 493 1.24 10.74 13.05
CA GLY A 493 0.18 9.78 12.80
C GLY A 493 0.24 9.06 11.45
N PRO A 494 -0.75 8.19 11.18
CA PRO A 494 -0.73 7.23 10.07
C PRO A 494 -0.78 7.84 8.67
N GLN A 495 -1.30 9.07 8.56
CA GLN A 495 -1.36 9.78 7.29
C GLN A 495 -0.07 10.56 6.98
N ASN A 496 0.91 10.53 7.90
CA ASN A 496 2.06 11.43 7.90
C ASN A 496 1.61 12.89 7.74
N SER A 497 0.82 13.37 8.70
CA SER A 497 0.42 14.78 8.76
C SER A 497 1.67 15.63 9.02
N ILE A 498 1.94 16.58 8.14
CA ILE A 498 3.12 17.43 8.17
C ILE A 498 2.77 18.75 8.86
N TYR A 499 3.62 19.15 9.80
CA TYR A 499 3.55 20.42 10.50
C TYR A 499 4.89 21.13 10.39
N PHE A 500 4.86 22.44 10.18
CA PHE A 500 6.02 23.31 10.30
C PHE A 500 6.01 23.93 11.68
N TYR A 501 7.06 23.67 12.45
CA TYR A 501 7.36 24.44 13.64
C TYR A 501 8.02 25.74 13.20
N VAL A 502 7.45 26.87 13.61
CA VAL A 502 7.85 28.21 13.18
C VAL A 502 7.97 29.13 14.39
N GLU A 503 8.81 30.15 14.26
CA GLU A 503 8.88 31.29 15.15
C GLU A 503 8.50 32.52 14.34
N ASP A 504 7.50 33.25 14.83
CA ASP A 504 6.89 34.38 14.14
C ASP A 504 6.57 35.51 15.13
N GLU A 505 7.20 36.66 14.94
CA GLU A 505 7.05 37.87 15.79
C GLU A 505 7.10 37.61 17.32
N GLY A 506 7.89 36.62 17.75
CA GLY A 506 8.04 36.24 19.17
C GLY A 506 7.04 35.17 19.66
N SER A 507 6.11 34.74 18.81
CA SER A 507 5.28 33.56 19.03
C SER A 507 5.91 32.33 18.40
N THR A 508 5.89 31.19 19.08
CA THR A 508 6.33 29.91 18.51
C THR A 508 5.17 28.94 18.44
N GLY A 509 5.05 28.23 17.32
CA GLY A 509 3.91 27.35 17.10
C GLY A 509 4.04 26.46 15.89
N TYR A 510 2.93 25.80 15.56
CA TYR A 510 2.83 24.80 14.50
C TYR A 510 1.82 25.24 13.44
N ILE A 511 2.27 25.25 12.19
CA ILE A 511 1.43 25.42 11.01
C ILE A 511 1.22 24.05 10.37
N TYR A 512 -0.03 23.64 10.17
CA TYR A 512 -0.33 22.44 9.41
C TYR A 512 -0.01 22.66 7.92
N ALA A 513 0.74 21.74 7.32
CA ALA A 513 1.23 21.85 5.95
C ALA A 513 0.65 20.80 4.99
N GLY A 514 -0.04 19.78 5.48
CA GLY A 514 -0.67 18.75 4.65
C GLY A 514 -0.42 17.32 5.11
N THR A 515 -0.62 16.36 4.20
CA THR A 515 -0.45 14.90 4.44
C THR A 515 0.31 14.24 3.28
N ILE A 516 1.00 13.13 3.57
CA ILE A 516 1.68 12.31 2.55
C ILE A 516 0.82 11.12 2.10
N PHE A 517 0.05 10.51 3.03
CA PHE A 517 -0.78 9.34 2.75
C PHE A 517 -2.28 9.62 2.94
N PRO A 518 -3.17 8.89 2.24
CA PRO A 518 -2.90 7.87 1.22
C PRO A 518 -2.43 8.46 -0.14
N GLN A 519 -2.51 9.78 -0.28
CA GLN A 519 -2.02 10.54 -1.41
C GLN A 519 -1.47 11.88 -0.91
N ILE A 520 -0.43 12.38 -1.59
CA ILE A 520 0.19 13.65 -1.20
C ILE A 520 -0.82 14.78 -1.38
N SER A 521 -1.13 15.46 -0.28
CA SER A 521 -2.01 16.62 -0.23
C SER A 521 -1.35 17.70 0.62
N MET A 522 -0.54 18.55 -0.03
CA MET A 522 0.18 19.64 0.61
C MET A 522 -0.58 20.95 0.43
N ILE A 523 -0.64 21.76 1.50
CA ILE A 523 -1.07 23.14 1.41
C ILE A 523 0.01 23.92 0.64
N PRO A 524 -0.37 24.71 -0.37
CA PRO A 524 0.59 25.52 -1.09
C PRO A 524 1.19 26.59 -0.16
N PHE A 525 2.50 26.78 -0.28
CA PHE A 525 3.24 27.92 0.27
C PHE A 525 4.13 28.47 -0.86
N SER A 526 4.26 29.78 -0.96
CA SER A 526 5.16 30.40 -1.94
C SER A 526 6.57 30.49 -1.37
N ALA A 527 7.59 30.37 -2.23
CA ALA A 527 8.93 30.80 -1.84
C ALA A 527 8.88 32.32 -1.58
N SER A 528 9.28 32.75 -0.39
CA SER A 528 9.39 34.18 -0.12
C SER A 528 10.52 34.75 -0.97
N SER A 529 10.19 35.67 -1.86
CA SER A 529 11.17 36.56 -2.45
C SER A 529 11.41 37.66 -1.44
N SER A 530 12.61 37.75 -0.87
CA SER A 530 13.03 38.95 -0.16
C SER A 530 12.92 40.14 -1.12
N ILE A 531 11.77 40.82 -1.10
CA ILE A 531 11.52 42.07 -1.79
C ILE A 531 11.18 43.05 -0.68
N SER A 532 12.09 44.02 -0.51
CA SER A 532 11.89 45.29 0.19
C SER A 532 10.46 45.81 -0.05
N PRO A 533 9.80 46.42 0.94
CA PRO A 533 8.45 46.95 0.76
C PRO A 533 8.49 47.95 -0.39
N ASP A 534 7.73 47.67 -1.45
CA ASP A 534 7.31 48.70 -2.38
C ASP A 534 5.79 48.71 -2.42
N GLU A 535 5.28 49.93 -2.25
CA GLU A 535 3.89 50.27 -2.04
C GLU A 535 2.99 49.86 -3.21
N ASN A 536 1.73 49.54 -2.89
CA ASN A 536 0.57 49.61 -3.78
C ASN A 536 0.65 48.85 -5.12
N THR A 537 0.24 47.58 -5.12
CA THR A 537 -0.47 47.05 -6.30
C THR A 537 -1.98 47.17 -6.07
N GLU A 538 -2.57 48.24 -6.60
CA GLU A 538 -4.01 48.30 -6.83
C GLU A 538 -4.46 47.06 -7.60
N THR A 539 -5.43 46.35 -7.04
CA THR A 539 -6.07 45.20 -7.70
C THR A 539 -6.73 45.67 -9.00
N LYS A 540 -6.13 45.40 -10.16
CA LYS A 540 -6.72 45.70 -11.46
C LYS A 540 -7.96 44.81 -11.70
N ARG A 541 -9.11 45.42 -11.96
CA ARG A 541 -10.38 44.74 -12.20
C ARG A 541 -10.69 44.75 -13.71
N GLY A 542 -11.32 43.70 -14.20
CA GLY A 542 -11.67 43.55 -15.61
C GLY A 542 -13.06 42.99 -15.80
N ALA A 543 -13.63 43.26 -16.97
CA ALA A 543 -14.94 42.83 -17.41
C ALA A 543 -14.88 42.28 -18.83
N LEU A 544 -15.77 41.36 -19.22
CA LEU A 544 -15.96 41.11 -20.66
C LEU A 544 -16.56 42.37 -21.31
N LYS A 545 -16.12 42.72 -22.52
CA LYS A 545 -16.75 43.80 -23.28
C LYS A 545 -18.24 43.52 -23.47
N THR A 546 -19.07 44.57 -23.44
CA THR A 546 -20.54 44.47 -23.49
C THR A 546 -21.08 43.78 -24.75
N SER A 547 -20.29 43.70 -25.83
CA SER A 547 -20.60 42.95 -27.05
C SER A 547 -20.31 41.44 -26.98
N ILE A 548 -19.74 40.95 -25.88
CA ILE A 548 -19.30 39.56 -25.71
C ILE A 548 -20.10 38.91 -24.57
N TRP A 549 -21.06 38.05 -24.95
CA TRP A 549 -21.91 37.32 -24.01
C TRP A 549 -21.12 36.27 -23.19
N TYR A 550 -20.14 35.60 -23.81
CA TYR A 550 -19.28 34.64 -23.12
C TYR A 550 -17.93 34.45 -23.82
N ARG A 551 -16.93 34.01 -23.05
CA ARG A 551 -15.63 33.54 -23.55
C ARG A 551 -15.14 32.31 -22.82
N TYR A 552 -14.29 31.54 -23.49
CA TYR A 552 -13.58 30.45 -22.85
C TYR A 552 -12.25 30.93 -22.28
N MET A 553 -11.95 30.57 -21.04
CA MET A 553 -10.61 30.67 -20.48
C MET A 553 -9.65 29.73 -21.22
N LEU A 554 -8.47 30.24 -21.54
CA LEU A 554 -7.40 29.49 -22.18
C LEU A 554 -6.34 29.06 -21.17
N SER A 555 -5.69 27.93 -21.42
CA SER A 555 -4.44 27.53 -20.78
C SER A 555 -3.28 27.91 -21.71
N CYS A 556 -2.35 28.74 -21.25
CA CYS A 556 -1.22 29.24 -22.03
C CYS A 556 0.11 28.99 -21.29
N PRO A 557 0.66 27.76 -21.30
CA PRO A 557 1.80 27.40 -20.44
C PRO A 557 3.19 27.87 -20.91
N ALA A 558 3.33 28.65 -21.99
CA ALA A 558 4.50 29.53 -22.26
C ALA A 558 4.55 30.12 -23.70
N SER A 559 3.82 29.58 -24.68
CA SER A 559 3.84 30.14 -26.06
C SER A 559 2.70 29.71 -26.99
N SER A 560 1.85 28.76 -26.59
CA SER A 560 0.64 28.40 -27.33
C SER A 560 -0.54 28.26 -26.36
N CYS A 561 -1.70 28.76 -26.76
CA CYS A 561 -2.91 28.76 -25.94
C CYS A 561 -3.88 27.68 -26.42
N ALA A 562 -4.22 26.75 -25.53
CA ALA A 562 -5.23 25.73 -25.79
C ALA A 562 -6.49 25.99 -24.96
N ARG A 563 -7.66 25.61 -25.50
CA ARG A 563 -8.90 25.57 -24.70
C ARG A 563 -8.74 24.53 -23.60
N LEU A 564 -9.19 24.86 -22.40
CA LEU A 564 -9.24 23.89 -21.30
C LEU A 564 -10.15 22.69 -21.70
N PRO A 565 -9.76 21.43 -21.38
CA PRO A 565 -10.47 20.23 -21.85
C PRO A 565 -11.93 20.09 -21.37
N THR A 566 -12.36 20.92 -20.41
CA THR A 566 -13.67 20.86 -19.78
C THR A 566 -14.60 21.94 -20.35
N ALA A 567 -15.33 21.60 -21.43
CA ALA A 567 -16.17 22.54 -22.19
C ALA A 567 -17.34 23.20 -21.42
N VAL A 568 -17.61 22.78 -20.18
CA VAL A 568 -18.67 23.35 -19.31
C VAL A 568 -18.10 24.29 -18.24
N TRP A 569 -16.85 24.10 -17.80
CA TRP A 569 -16.24 24.83 -16.67
C TRP A 569 -15.34 26.00 -17.13
N GLY A 570 -14.89 26.02 -18.38
CA GLY A 570 -14.07 27.12 -18.91
C GLY A 570 -14.85 28.35 -19.42
N LYS A 571 -16.18 28.39 -19.35
CA LYS A 571 -16.99 29.50 -19.89
C LYS A 571 -17.19 30.62 -18.86
N ILE A 572 -16.69 31.80 -19.19
CA ILE A 572 -16.95 33.04 -18.44
C ILE A 572 -18.22 33.68 -18.98
N PHE A 573 -19.19 33.85 -18.10
CA PHE A 573 -20.40 34.65 -18.30
C PHE A 573 -20.45 35.87 -17.38
N THR A 574 -19.44 36.05 -16.51
CA THR A 574 -19.44 37.08 -15.48
C THR A 574 -19.00 38.42 -16.04
N ASN A 575 -19.63 39.48 -15.55
CA ASN A 575 -19.32 40.84 -15.96
C ASN A 575 -18.02 41.33 -15.37
N HIS A 576 -17.56 40.78 -14.22
CA HIS A 576 -16.35 41.23 -13.52
C HIS A 576 -15.45 40.03 -13.14
N PHE A 577 -14.14 40.27 -13.11
CA PHE A 577 -13.08 39.37 -12.67
C PHE A 577 -11.84 40.20 -12.28
N THR A 578 -10.88 39.58 -11.60
CA THR A 578 -9.63 40.23 -11.21
C THR A 578 -8.53 39.91 -12.22
N ILE A 579 -7.81 40.92 -12.70
CA ILE A 579 -6.63 40.75 -13.56
C ILE A 579 -5.44 40.54 -12.64
N ILE A 580 -4.85 39.35 -12.71
CA ILE A 580 -3.78 38.92 -11.80
C ILE A 580 -2.41 38.87 -12.49
N ASP A 581 -2.38 38.89 -13.82
CA ASP A 581 -1.17 39.00 -14.62
C ASP A 581 -1.50 39.51 -16.04
N GLU A 582 -0.51 40.03 -16.75
CA GLU A 582 -0.67 40.47 -18.14
C GLU A 582 0.55 40.18 -19.01
N THR A 583 0.30 39.77 -20.24
CA THR A 583 1.31 39.73 -21.31
C THR A 583 0.97 40.79 -22.36
N GLU A 584 1.75 40.86 -23.44
CA GLU A 584 1.52 41.82 -24.54
C GLU A 584 0.07 41.77 -25.07
N ASN A 585 -0.53 40.57 -25.18
CA ASN A 585 -1.85 40.38 -25.82
C ASN A 585 -2.91 39.67 -24.96
N MET A 586 -2.56 39.24 -23.74
CA MET A 586 -3.47 38.48 -22.87
C MET A 586 -3.49 39.03 -21.44
N TYR A 587 -4.65 38.90 -20.77
CA TYR A 587 -4.77 38.99 -19.31
C TYR A 587 -4.89 37.59 -18.72
N GLN A 588 -4.19 37.32 -17.63
CA GLN A 588 -4.55 36.24 -16.73
C GLN A 588 -5.61 36.78 -15.78
N VAL A 589 -6.74 36.09 -15.71
CA VAL A 589 -7.88 36.52 -14.92
C VAL A 589 -8.22 35.47 -13.87
N LYS A 590 -8.67 35.94 -12.71
CA LYS A 590 -9.26 35.11 -11.65
C LYS A 590 -10.73 35.47 -11.54
N LEU A 591 -11.59 34.47 -11.68
CA LEU A 591 -13.04 34.65 -11.56
C LEU A 591 -13.43 34.89 -10.11
N ASP A 592 -14.19 35.95 -9.85
CA ASP A 592 -14.65 36.29 -8.49
C ASP A 592 -15.54 35.20 -7.88
N LYS A 593 -16.29 34.48 -8.73
CA LYS A 593 -17.32 33.53 -8.29
C LYS A 593 -16.74 32.25 -7.67
N ASN A 594 -15.65 31.72 -8.24
CA ASN A 594 -15.11 30.40 -7.89
C ASN A 594 -13.57 30.38 -7.81
N GLY A 595 -12.91 31.53 -8.00
CA GLY A 595 -11.46 31.64 -7.92
C GLY A 595 -10.69 30.95 -9.05
N GLU A 596 -11.37 30.42 -10.06
CA GLU A 596 -10.72 29.78 -11.20
C GLU A 596 -9.88 30.79 -11.97
N THR A 597 -8.72 30.34 -12.43
CA THR A 597 -7.78 31.17 -13.19
C THR A 597 -7.67 30.68 -14.63
N GLY A 598 -7.44 31.62 -15.53
CA GLY A 598 -7.20 31.33 -16.93
C GLY A 598 -6.91 32.58 -17.72
N TRP A 599 -6.63 32.41 -19.01
CA TRP A 599 -6.20 33.52 -19.87
C TRP A 599 -7.33 33.99 -20.80
N LEU A 600 -7.45 35.31 -20.94
CA LEU A 600 -8.32 36.00 -21.90
C LEU A 600 -7.49 36.92 -22.79
N LYS A 601 -7.91 37.10 -24.04
CA LYS A 601 -7.33 38.12 -24.91
C LYS A 601 -7.65 39.49 -24.36
N LYS A 602 -6.67 40.40 -24.30
CA LYS A 602 -6.91 41.81 -23.92
C LYS A 602 -8.00 42.46 -24.79
N SER A 603 -8.10 42.04 -26.06
CA SER A 603 -9.15 42.49 -26.98
C SER A 603 -10.58 42.20 -26.52
N ASP A 604 -10.78 41.21 -25.66
CA ASP A 604 -12.10 40.74 -25.21
C ASP A 604 -12.49 41.33 -23.83
N VAL A 605 -11.53 41.99 -23.18
CA VAL A 605 -11.65 42.52 -21.82
C VAL A 605 -11.77 44.06 -21.86
N ARG A 606 -12.55 44.61 -20.94
CA ARG A 606 -12.60 46.03 -20.57
C ARG A 606 -12.10 46.12 -19.14
N GLU A 607 -10.97 46.77 -18.91
CA GLU A 607 -10.52 47.13 -17.56
C GLU A 607 -11.53 48.08 -16.89
N LEU A 608 -11.74 47.94 -15.59
CA LEU A 608 -12.72 48.69 -14.81
C LEU A 608 -12.06 49.76 -13.94
#